data_AF-A0A967HJP6-F1
#
_entry.id   AF-A0A967HJP6-F1
#
_cell.length_a   1.000
_cell.length_b   1.000
_cell.length_c   1.000
_cell.angle_alpha   90.00
_cell.angle_beta   90.00
_cell.angle_gamma   90.00
#
_symmetry.space_group_name_H-M   'P 1'
#
loop_
_entity.id
_entity.type
_entity.pdbx_description
1 polymer ?
#
loop_
_entity_poly.entity_id
_entity_poly.type
_entity_poly.pdbx_seq_one_letter_code
_entity_poly.pdbx_strand_id
1 'polypeptide(L)'
;DEDAGLAVAVGASGGGQSCGGGLHMIDVTDPLGPEFVGCFGDPRTGMGTGYSHDAQCVTYRGPDARYRDHQICLGSNGGALSIADVTDRARPIALAAAGYPNSVFLHQGWFSEDQRYFFMNDEIDEIAGVTPRTRTLVWDLERLDDPVLVNEHMGTTAASDHNLYIRGDTMYQANYVSGLRILDISDPENPREVGYFDTVPGENAPGFAGAWSV
;
A
#
# COMPACT_ATOMS: atom_id res chain seq x y z
N ASP A 1 -12.64 -5.30 -0.34
CA ASP A 1 -13.90 -4.55 -0.47
C ASP A 1 -15.06 -5.51 -0.21
N GLU A 2 -15.75 -5.35 0.91
CA GLU A 2 -16.82 -6.27 1.32
C GLU A 2 -18.01 -6.24 0.36
N ASP A 3 -18.24 -5.11 -0.33
CA ASP A 3 -19.37 -4.94 -1.25
C ASP A 3 -19.15 -5.68 -2.58
N ALA A 4 -17.91 -5.97 -2.93
CA ALA A 4 -17.54 -6.60 -4.21
C ALA A 4 -17.45 -8.13 -4.16
N GLY A 5 -17.51 -8.73 -2.97
CA GLY A 5 -17.28 -10.17 -2.79
C GLY A 5 -15.92 -10.63 -3.32
N LEU A 6 -14.90 -9.77 -3.25
CA LEU A 6 -13.54 -10.05 -3.74
C LEU A 6 -12.56 -10.04 -2.58
N ALA A 7 -11.86 -11.16 -2.42
CA ALA A 7 -10.64 -11.25 -1.62
C ALA A 7 -9.42 -11.35 -2.54
N VAL A 8 -8.31 -10.74 -2.12
CA VAL A 8 -7.04 -10.78 -2.87
C VAL A 8 -5.96 -11.27 -1.93
N ALA A 9 -5.30 -12.36 -2.31
CA ALA A 9 -4.09 -12.83 -1.66
C ALA A 9 -2.87 -12.33 -2.44
N VAL A 10 -1.84 -11.90 -1.73
CA VAL A 10 -0.59 -11.36 -2.28
C VAL A 10 0.59 -12.15 -1.75
N GLY A 11 1.72 -12.13 -2.46
CA GLY A 11 2.92 -12.91 -2.15
C GLY A 11 2.76 -14.44 -2.17
N ALA A 12 1.57 -14.94 -2.48
CA ALA A 12 1.26 -16.36 -2.55
C ALA A 12 1.84 -16.98 -3.83
N SER A 13 2.89 -17.78 -3.66
CA SER A 13 3.57 -18.49 -4.76
C SER A 13 3.50 -20.02 -4.66
N GLY A 14 3.08 -20.56 -3.51
CA GLY A 14 2.93 -22.01 -3.28
C GLY A 14 1.53 -22.53 -3.61
N GLY A 15 1.42 -23.86 -3.83
CA GLY A 15 0.15 -24.54 -4.12
C GLY A 15 -0.06 -24.86 -5.60
N GLY A 16 -1.25 -25.35 -5.94
CA GLY A 16 -1.61 -25.74 -7.31
C GLY A 16 -1.76 -24.53 -8.23
N GLN A 17 -2.93 -23.88 -8.22
CA GLN A 17 -3.20 -22.68 -9.01
C GLN A 17 -2.55 -21.47 -8.33
N SER A 18 -1.47 -20.96 -8.92
CA SER A 18 -0.64 -19.89 -8.36
C SER A 18 -0.54 -18.70 -9.33
N CYS A 19 -0.44 -17.49 -8.77
CA CYS A 19 -0.24 -16.25 -9.52
C CYS A 19 1.21 -15.76 -9.48
N GLY A 20 2.15 -16.63 -9.09
CA GLY A 20 3.57 -16.27 -9.03
C GLY A 20 3.89 -15.19 -7.99
N GLY A 21 3.06 -15.06 -6.94
CA GLY A 21 3.21 -14.02 -5.91
C GLY A 21 2.56 -12.67 -6.26
N GLY A 22 1.93 -12.52 -7.43
CA GLY A 22 1.07 -11.38 -7.74
C GLY A 22 -0.28 -11.46 -7.02
N LEU A 23 -1.24 -10.63 -7.45
CA LEU A 23 -2.61 -10.67 -6.95
C LEU A 23 -3.26 -12.00 -7.34
N HIS A 24 -3.69 -12.75 -6.34
CA HIS A 24 -4.50 -13.95 -6.47
C HIS A 24 -5.93 -13.60 -6.05
N MET A 25 -6.81 -13.46 -7.03
CA MET A 25 -8.17 -13.00 -6.84
C MET A 25 -9.12 -14.16 -6.56
N ILE A 26 -9.89 -14.03 -5.49
CA ILE A 26 -10.78 -15.04 -4.96
C ILE A 26 -12.17 -14.41 -4.84
N ASP A 27 -13.16 -15.02 -5.49
CA ASP A 27 -14.56 -14.72 -5.24
C ASP A 27 -14.95 -15.31 -3.88
N VAL A 28 -15.47 -14.46 -3.02
CA VAL A 28 -15.92 -14.79 -1.66
C VAL A 28 -17.38 -14.37 -1.44
N THR A 29 -18.16 -14.26 -2.51
CA THR A 29 -19.62 -14.03 -2.42
C THR A 29 -20.32 -15.16 -1.66
N ASP A 30 -19.83 -16.39 -1.80
CA ASP A 30 -20.05 -17.47 -0.83
C ASP A 30 -18.79 -17.68 0.02
N PRO A 31 -18.75 -17.21 1.27
CA PRO A 31 -17.56 -17.35 2.12
C PRO A 31 -17.24 -18.80 2.50
N LEU A 32 -18.18 -19.73 2.35
CA LEU A 32 -17.94 -21.17 2.56
C LEU A 32 -17.44 -21.88 1.30
N GLY A 33 -17.55 -21.23 0.14
CA GLY A 33 -17.14 -21.74 -1.16
C GLY A 33 -16.28 -20.73 -1.93
N PRO A 34 -15.09 -20.33 -1.43
CA PRO A 34 -14.24 -19.40 -2.13
C PRO A 34 -13.73 -19.98 -3.45
N GLU A 35 -13.82 -19.19 -4.52
CA GLU A 35 -13.43 -19.62 -5.87
C GLU A 35 -12.32 -18.74 -6.45
N PHE A 36 -11.31 -19.36 -7.06
CA PHE A 36 -10.32 -18.61 -7.82
C PHE A 36 -10.96 -18.00 -9.07
N VAL A 37 -10.74 -16.69 -9.28
CA VAL A 37 -11.34 -15.94 -10.40
C VAL A 37 -10.34 -15.17 -11.26
N GLY A 38 -9.07 -15.12 -10.88
CA GLY A 38 -8.02 -14.59 -11.75
C GLY A 38 -6.72 -14.24 -11.05
N CYS A 39 -5.74 -13.84 -11.86
CA CYS A 39 -4.43 -13.37 -11.42
C CYS A 39 -4.12 -12.00 -12.00
N PHE A 40 -3.37 -11.20 -11.27
CA PHE A 40 -2.71 -10.03 -11.84
C PHE A 40 -1.27 -9.91 -11.32
N GLY A 41 -0.34 -9.59 -12.20
CA GLY A 41 1.02 -9.24 -11.85
C GLY A 41 1.60 -8.35 -12.95
N ASP A 42 2.09 -7.17 -12.57
CA ASP A 42 2.68 -6.22 -13.51
C ASP A 42 4.21 -6.37 -13.51
N PRO A 43 4.84 -6.91 -14.58
CA PRO A 43 6.28 -7.11 -14.64
C PRO A 43 7.08 -5.80 -14.67
N ARG A 44 6.44 -4.63 -14.79
CA ARG A 44 7.09 -3.33 -14.56
C ARG A 44 7.39 -3.08 -13.07
N THR A 45 6.80 -3.88 -12.18
CA THR A 45 6.93 -3.81 -10.71
C THR A 45 7.41 -5.16 -10.14
N GLY A 46 7.48 -5.31 -8.81
CA GLY A 46 7.81 -6.59 -8.19
C GLY A 46 9.20 -7.11 -8.57
N MET A 47 10.17 -6.20 -8.76
CA MET A 47 11.52 -6.51 -9.24
C MET A 47 11.54 -7.28 -10.57
N GLY A 48 10.60 -6.99 -11.48
CA GLY A 48 10.50 -7.63 -12.79
C GLY A 48 9.62 -8.88 -12.82
N THR A 49 9.07 -9.30 -11.68
CA THR A 49 8.30 -10.55 -11.56
C THR A 49 6.78 -10.33 -11.56
N GLY A 50 6.33 -9.10 -11.29
CA GLY A 50 4.91 -8.83 -11.00
C GLY A 50 4.45 -9.28 -9.61
N TYR A 51 5.39 -9.64 -8.73
CA TYR A 51 5.15 -9.87 -7.30
C TYR A 51 4.47 -8.67 -6.64
N SER A 52 3.49 -8.96 -5.77
CA SER A 52 2.84 -7.99 -4.89
C SER A 52 3.15 -8.36 -3.45
N HIS A 53 3.68 -7.40 -2.68
CA HIS A 53 3.94 -7.63 -1.26
C HIS A 53 2.69 -7.34 -0.42
N ASP A 54 2.12 -6.16 -0.60
CA ASP A 54 0.81 -5.77 -0.10
C ASP A 54 -0.05 -5.23 -1.26
N ALA A 55 -1.37 -5.24 -1.09
CA ALA A 55 -2.27 -4.59 -2.00
C ALA A 55 -3.54 -4.08 -1.30
N GLN A 56 -4.00 -2.90 -1.72
CA GLN A 56 -5.31 -2.39 -1.38
C GLN A 56 -6.22 -2.39 -2.61
N CYS A 57 -7.36 -3.09 -2.50
CA CYS A 57 -8.37 -3.14 -3.56
C CYS A 57 -9.69 -2.52 -3.11
N VAL A 58 -10.24 -1.60 -3.92
CA VAL A 58 -11.45 -0.83 -3.62
C VAL A 58 -12.37 -0.74 -4.84
N THR A 59 -13.67 -0.62 -4.62
CA THR A 59 -14.57 -0.04 -5.61
C THR A 59 -14.24 1.46 -5.68
N TYR A 60 -13.70 1.88 -6.82
CA TYR A 60 -13.13 3.21 -6.94
C TYR A 60 -14.19 4.30 -7.04
N ARG A 61 -14.12 5.29 -6.16
CA ARG A 61 -15.03 6.43 -6.06
C ARG A 61 -14.29 7.76 -6.09
N GLY A 62 -12.99 7.73 -6.41
CA GLY A 62 -12.12 8.89 -6.42
C GLY A 62 -12.30 9.82 -7.64
N PRO A 63 -11.35 10.76 -7.82
CA PRO A 63 -11.45 11.84 -8.80
C PRO A 63 -11.36 11.40 -10.26
N ASP A 64 -10.71 10.29 -10.59
CA ASP A 64 -10.56 9.83 -11.97
C ASP A 64 -11.87 9.21 -12.50
N ALA A 65 -12.73 10.05 -13.07
CA ALA A 65 -14.08 9.68 -13.50
C ALA A 65 -14.13 8.52 -14.53
N ARG A 66 -13.02 8.19 -15.19
CA ARG A 66 -12.93 7.08 -16.16
C ARG A 66 -13.06 5.71 -15.50
N TYR A 67 -12.70 5.60 -14.22
CA TYR A 67 -12.65 4.34 -13.47
C TYR A 67 -13.65 4.34 -12.30
N ARG A 68 -14.61 5.26 -12.30
CA ARG A 68 -15.64 5.30 -11.25
C ARG A 68 -16.43 4.00 -11.24
N ASP A 69 -16.62 3.44 -10.06
CA ASP A 69 -17.28 2.16 -9.79
C ASP A 69 -16.53 0.92 -10.35
N HIS A 70 -15.30 1.09 -10.84
CA HIS A 70 -14.43 -0.02 -11.21
C HIS A 70 -13.78 -0.62 -9.96
N GLN A 71 -13.40 -1.89 -10.03
CA GLN A 71 -12.57 -2.52 -9.00
C GLN A 71 -11.10 -2.18 -9.27
N ILE A 72 -10.52 -1.32 -8.45
CA ILE A 72 -9.13 -0.89 -8.59
C ILE A 72 -8.28 -1.50 -7.47
N CYS A 73 -7.13 -2.05 -7.83
CA CYS A 73 -6.13 -2.59 -6.90
C CYS A 73 -4.82 -1.82 -7.03
N LEU A 74 -4.29 -1.37 -5.90
CA LEU A 74 -2.96 -0.78 -5.77
C LEU A 74 -2.03 -1.77 -5.08
N GLY A 75 -0.91 -2.10 -5.71
CA GLY A 75 0.10 -2.99 -5.17
C GLY A 75 1.34 -2.23 -4.72
N SER A 76 1.76 -2.44 -3.47
CA SER A 76 3.05 -2.01 -2.93
C SER A 76 4.06 -3.12 -3.20
N ASN A 77 4.79 -3.02 -4.32
CA ASN A 77 5.44 -4.19 -4.93
C ASN A 77 6.97 -4.15 -4.80
N GLY A 78 7.50 -3.66 -3.68
CA GLY A 78 8.93 -3.58 -3.38
C GLY A 78 9.71 -2.54 -4.21
N GLY A 79 9.56 -2.52 -5.53
CA GLY A 79 10.28 -1.60 -6.43
C GLY A 79 9.46 -0.47 -7.04
N ALA A 80 8.12 -0.59 -7.06
CA ALA A 80 7.22 0.42 -7.62
C ALA A 80 5.79 0.19 -7.12
N LEU A 81 4.99 1.27 -7.10
CA LEU A 81 3.54 1.21 -6.95
C LEU A 81 2.96 0.64 -8.24
N SER A 82 2.15 -0.41 -8.14
CA SER A 82 1.36 -0.94 -9.26
C SER A 82 -0.09 -0.49 -9.12
N ILE A 83 -0.73 -0.07 -10.21
CA ILE A 83 -2.15 0.29 -10.24
C ILE A 83 -2.82 -0.54 -11.33
N ALA A 84 -3.90 -1.24 -10.98
CA ALA A 84 -4.62 -2.12 -11.88
C ALA A 84 -6.13 -1.97 -11.77
N ASP A 85 -6.81 -2.05 -12.91
CA ASP A 85 -8.25 -2.28 -12.99
C ASP A 85 -8.49 -3.79 -13.09
N VAL A 86 -9.14 -4.34 -12.07
CA VAL A 86 -9.46 -5.76 -11.94
C VAL A 86 -10.97 -6.03 -12.05
N THR A 87 -11.73 -5.09 -12.60
CA THR A 87 -13.20 -5.20 -12.75
C THR A 87 -13.58 -6.46 -13.52
N ASP A 88 -12.93 -6.71 -14.66
CA ASP A 88 -12.92 -8.02 -15.31
C ASP A 88 -11.78 -8.86 -14.72
N ARG A 89 -12.11 -9.68 -13.72
CA ARG A 89 -11.14 -10.50 -12.98
C ARG A 89 -10.40 -11.50 -13.88
N ALA A 90 -11.01 -11.91 -15.00
CA ALA A 90 -10.39 -12.79 -15.98
C ALA A 90 -9.44 -12.06 -16.93
N ARG A 91 -9.56 -10.72 -17.04
CA ARG A 91 -8.73 -9.86 -17.90
C ARG A 91 -8.36 -8.54 -17.20
N PRO A 92 -7.58 -8.58 -16.11
CA PRO A 92 -7.13 -7.36 -15.46
C PRO A 92 -6.29 -6.47 -16.39
N ILE A 93 -6.37 -5.16 -16.17
CA ILE A 93 -5.67 -4.15 -16.97
C ILE A 93 -4.71 -3.39 -16.06
N ALA A 94 -3.42 -3.41 -16.38
CA ALA A 94 -2.44 -2.58 -15.70
C ALA A 94 -2.60 -1.11 -16.14
N LEU A 95 -2.87 -0.21 -15.20
CA LEU A 95 -3.04 1.22 -15.46
C LEU A 95 -1.71 1.96 -15.35
N ALA A 96 -0.97 1.75 -14.26
CA ALA A 96 0.29 2.43 -14.01
C ALA A 96 1.30 1.58 -13.23
N ALA A 97 2.57 1.93 -13.37
CA ALA A 97 3.68 1.48 -12.55
C ALA A 97 4.51 2.73 -12.18
N ALA A 98 4.49 3.12 -10.91
CA ALA A 98 5.11 4.35 -10.43
C ALA A 98 6.31 4.05 -9.55
N GLY A 99 7.50 4.47 -9.98
CA GLY A 99 8.72 4.41 -9.19
C GLY A 99 9.08 5.77 -8.63
N TYR A 100 9.99 5.79 -7.66
CA TYR A 100 10.54 7.02 -7.11
C TYR A 100 12.04 6.84 -6.79
N PRO A 101 12.82 7.92 -6.64
CA PRO A 101 14.26 7.82 -6.36
C PRO A 101 14.54 7.18 -5.00
N ASN A 102 15.59 6.37 -4.94
CA ASN A 102 16.05 5.72 -3.70
C ASN A 102 14.98 4.83 -3.03
N SER A 103 14.15 4.14 -3.84
CA SER A 103 13.29 3.07 -3.35
C SER A 103 14.10 1.86 -2.91
N VAL A 104 13.69 1.19 -1.84
CA VAL A 104 14.31 -0.05 -1.36
C VAL A 104 13.31 -1.20 -1.37
N PHE A 105 12.23 -1.06 -0.62
CA PHE A 105 11.16 -2.04 -0.49
C PHE A 105 9.82 -1.39 -0.14
N LEU A 106 9.14 -0.86 -1.17
CA LEU A 106 7.76 -0.38 -1.05
C LEU A 106 6.89 -1.47 -0.42
N HIS A 107 6.33 -1.16 0.75
CA HIS A 107 5.83 -2.18 1.65
C HIS A 107 4.31 -2.29 1.62
N GLN A 108 3.64 -1.28 2.17
CA GLN A 108 2.19 -1.22 2.28
C GLN A 108 1.73 0.23 2.12
N GLY A 109 0.51 0.40 1.61
CA GLY A 109 -0.11 1.70 1.51
C GLY A 109 -1.63 1.67 1.61
N TRP A 110 -2.20 2.87 1.73
CA TRP A 110 -3.62 3.07 1.96
C TRP A 110 -4.13 4.36 1.31
N PHE A 111 -5.31 4.29 0.70
CA PHE A 111 -6.03 5.44 0.15
C PHE A 111 -6.52 6.39 1.22
N SER A 112 -6.50 7.70 0.93
CA SER A 112 -7.37 8.66 1.60
C SER A 112 -8.85 8.28 1.40
N GLU A 113 -9.73 8.77 2.28
CA GLU A 113 -11.18 8.47 2.20
C GLU A 113 -11.82 8.87 0.87
N ASP A 114 -11.33 9.95 0.24
CA ASP A 114 -11.77 10.41 -1.08
C ASP A 114 -11.10 9.66 -2.24
N GLN A 115 -10.20 8.70 -1.94
CA GLN A 115 -9.44 7.89 -2.88
C GLN A 115 -8.64 8.69 -3.92
N ARG A 116 -8.27 9.94 -3.59
CA ARG A 116 -7.36 10.74 -4.40
C ARG A 116 -5.91 10.49 -4.03
N TYR A 117 -5.58 10.45 -2.74
CA TYR A 117 -4.20 10.29 -2.29
C TYR A 117 -3.95 8.85 -1.86
N PHE A 118 -2.74 8.37 -2.11
CA PHE A 118 -2.29 7.07 -1.60
C PHE A 118 -1.01 7.27 -0.78
N PHE A 119 -1.09 6.90 0.49
CA PHE A 119 0.02 6.98 1.43
C PHE A 119 0.71 5.62 1.46
N MET A 120 2.03 5.60 1.32
CA MET A 120 2.76 4.35 1.22
C MET A 120 4.12 4.45 1.89
N ASN A 121 4.52 3.36 2.53
CA ASN A 121 5.75 3.23 3.28
C ASN A 121 6.79 2.39 2.51
N ASP A 122 8.07 2.58 2.83
CA ASP A 122 9.20 1.81 2.28
C ASP A 122 10.01 1.21 3.44
N GLU A 123 9.63 0.00 3.83
CA GLU A 123 9.98 -0.61 5.12
C GLU A 123 11.49 -0.73 5.41
N ILE A 124 12.32 -0.77 4.37
CA ILE A 124 13.75 -1.12 4.50
C ILE A 124 14.64 0.11 4.24
N ASP A 125 14.08 1.27 3.92
CA ASP A 125 14.87 2.43 3.51
C ASP A 125 15.69 3.05 4.67
N GLU A 126 15.24 2.99 5.93
CA GLU A 126 16.02 3.44 7.09
C GLU A 126 17.07 2.40 7.48
N ILE A 127 16.75 1.11 7.38
CA ILE A 127 17.69 0.00 7.60
C ILE A 127 18.83 0.06 6.59
N ALA A 128 18.51 0.39 5.33
CA ALA A 128 19.47 0.57 4.26
C ALA A 128 20.26 1.90 4.37
N GLY A 129 19.89 2.79 5.30
CA GLY A 129 20.52 4.09 5.49
C GLY A 129 20.26 5.09 4.35
N VAL A 130 19.19 4.87 3.58
CA VAL A 130 18.77 5.75 2.48
C VAL A 130 18.11 7.02 3.02
N THR A 131 17.33 6.88 4.08
CA THR A 131 16.71 8.00 4.82
C THR A 131 17.11 7.92 6.30
N PRO A 132 17.30 9.07 6.98
CA PRO A 132 17.65 9.09 8.39
C PRO A 132 16.45 8.88 9.33
N ARG A 133 15.22 8.88 8.80
CA ARG A 133 13.96 8.85 9.57
C ARG A 133 12.88 8.11 8.79
N THR A 134 11.87 7.62 9.51
CA THR A 134 10.63 7.06 8.94
C THR A 134 10.08 7.99 7.86
N ARG A 135 9.69 7.43 6.73
CA ARG A 135 9.28 8.15 5.53
C ARG A 135 7.99 7.58 4.92
N THR A 136 6.97 8.43 4.83
CA THR A 136 5.74 8.10 4.11
C THR A 136 5.66 8.87 2.80
N LEU A 137 5.54 8.14 1.70
CA LEU A 137 5.33 8.66 0.36
C LEU A 137 3.88 9.09 0.19
N VAL A 138 3.65 10.26 -0.39
CA VAL A 138 2.31 10.79 -0.67
C VAL A 138 2.12 10.87 -2.19
N TRP A 139 1.30 9.98 -2.72
CA TRP A 139 0.96 9.94 -4.14
C TRP A 139 -0.36 10.66 -4.41
N ASP A 140 -0.39 11.62 -5.33
CA ASP A 140 -1.61 12.16 -5.91
C ASP A 140 -2.03 11.28 -7.09
N LEU A 141 -3.23 10.71 -6.97
CA LEU A 141 -3.86 9.83 -7.94
C LEU A 141 -5.10 10.49 -8.55
N GLU A 142 -5.06 11.82 -8.75
CA GLU A 142 -6.02 12.54 -9.58
C GLU A 142 -6.22 11.86 -10.94
N ARG A 143 -5.18 11.22 -11.46
CA ARG A 143 -5.22 10.29 -12.60
C ARG A 143 -4.58 8.96 -12.24
N LEU A 144 -5.34 7.87 -12.29
CA LEU A 144 -4.83 6.52 -11.94
C LEU A 144 -3.78 5.99 -12.92
N ASP A 145 -3.74 6.52 -14.15
CA ASP A 145 -2.76 6.16 -15.19
C ASP A 145 -1.53 7.09 -15.23
N ASP A 146 -1.51 8.13 -14.38
CA ASP A 146 -0.41 9.10 -14.26
C ASP A 146 -0.19 9.51 -12.79
N PRO A 147 0.20 8.57 -11.93
CA PRO A 147 0.42 8.81 -10.50
C PRO A 147 1.61 9.75 -10.26
N VAL A 148 1.42 10.75 -9.39
CA VAL A 148 2.45 11.76 -9.07
C VAL A 148 2.87 11.65 -7.61
N LEU A 149 4.16 11.51 -7.33
CA LEU A 149 4.69 11.67 -5.96
C LEU A 149 4.74 13.16 -5.63
N VAL A 150 3.79 13.62 -4.82
CA VAL A 150 3.65 15.05 -4.48
C VAL A 150 4.43 15.44 -3.22
N ASN A 151 4.66 14.50 -2.30
CA ASN A 151 5.49 14.74 -1.12
C ASN A 151 6.10 13.44 -0.53
N GLU A 152 7.12 13.62 0.31
CA GLU A 152 7.69 12.61 1.21
C GLU A 152 7.60 13.14 2.64
N HIS A 153 6.68 12.61 3.45
CA HIS A 153 6.56 12.97 4.86
C HIS A 153 7.66 12.29 5.67
N MET A 154 8.53 13.11 6.27
CA MET A 154 9.58 12.63 7.18
C MET A 154 9.10 12.70 8.63
N GLY A 155 9.02 11.55 9.28
CA GLY A 155 8.64 11.43 10.68
C GLY A 155 9.71 11.96 11.66
N THR A 156 9.49 11.70 12.94
CA THR A 156 10.30 12.27 14.04
C THR A 156 11.38 11.32 14.55
N THR A 157 11.39 10.05 14.12
CA THR A 157 12.29 9.01 14.65
C THR A 157 13.08 8.31 13.55
N ALA A 158 14.17 7.65 13.93
CA ALA A 158 14.99 6.82 13.05
C ALA A 158 14.56 5.35 13.02
N ALA A 159 13.38 5.00 13.59
CA ALA A 159 12.85 3.65 13.46
C ALA A 159 12.46 3.35 12.01
N SER A 160 12.06 2.11 11.75
CA SER A 160 11.49 1.75 10.45
C SER A 160 9.99 1.96 10.43
N ASP A 161 9.49 2.61 9.37
CA ASP A 161 8.07 2.61 9.06
C ASP A 161 7.61 1.25 8.51
N HIS A 162 6.32 0.95 8.66
CA HIS A 162 5.77 -0.33 8.24
C HIS A 162 4.33 -0.16 7.73
N ASN A 163 3.31 -0.48 8.53
CA ASN A 163 1.92 -0.39 8.10
C ASN A 163 1.29 0.95 8.47
N LEU A 164 0.42 1.45 7.60
CA LEU A 164 -0.45 2.59 7.85
C LEU A 164 -1.90 2.30 7.43
N TYR A 165 -2.84 2.88 8.16
CA TYR A 165 -4.26 2.83 7.87
C TYR A 165 -4.88 4.20 8.04
N ILE A 166 -5.87 4.53 7.21
CA ILE A 166 -6.56 5.82 7.25
C ILE A 166 -8.00 5.62 7.69
N ARG A 167 -8.45 6.55 8.55
CA ARG A 167 -9.85 6.70 8.94
C ARG A 167 -10.18 8.19 9.05
N GLY A 168 -11.05 8.68 8.17
CA GLY A 168 -11.27 10.12 8.05
C GLY A 168 -9.97 10.84 7.68
N ASP A 169 -9.72 11.96 8.34
CA ASP A 169 -8.50 12.76 8.15
C ASP A 169 -7.37 12.34 9.10
N THR A 170 -7.35 11.08 9.53
CA THR A 170 -6.34 10.55 10.45
C THR A 170 -5.67 9.31 9.89
N MET A 171 -4.33 9.36 9.81
CA MET A 171 -3.47 8.23 9.48
C MET A 171 -2.88 7.64 10.77
N TYR A 172 -3.01 6.33 10.92
CA TYR A 172 -2.45 5.55 12.02
C TYR A 172 -1.35 4.67 11.46
N GLN A 173 -0.13 4.78 11.99
CA GLN A 173 1.03 4.03 11.52
C GLN A 173 1.61 3.17 12.62
N ALA A 174 1.97 1.94 12.29
CA ALA A 174 2.80 1.08 13.10
C ALA A 174 4.24 1.23 12.61
N ASN A 175 5.09 1.91 13.37
CA ASN A 175 6.49 2.14 13.00
C ASN A 175 7.42 1.39 13.95
N TYR A 176 7.35 0.06 13.90
CA TYR A 176 8.19 -0.88 14.63
C TYR A 176 8.47 -0.47 16.09
N VAL A 177 9.73 -0.22 16.46
CA VAL A 177 10.13 0.10 17.84
C VAL A 177 9.60 1.45 18.31
N SER A 178 9.25 2.35 17.37
CA SER A 178 8.69 3.65 17.69
C SER A 178 7.18 3.59 17.96
N GLY A 179 6.56 2.41 17.79
CA GLY A 179 5.18 2.13 18.14
C GLY A 179 4.16 2.77 17.22
N LEU A 180 3.00 3.11 17.78
CA LEU A 180 1.90 3.76 17.07
C LEU A 180 2.23 5.25 16.85
N ARG A 181 2.07 5.72 15.62
CA ARG A 181 2.11 7.14 15.24
C ARG A 181 0.74 7.54 14.70
N ILE A 182 0.27 8.73 15.10
CA ILE A 182 -1.04 9.25 14.68
C ILE A 182 -0.80 10.59 14.00
N LEU A 183 -1.16 10.68 12.72
CA LEU A 183 -0.96 11.85 11.89
C LEU A 183 -2.31 12.41 11.45
N ASP A 184 -2.45 13.73 11.52
CA ASP A 184 -3.50 14.52 10.90
C ASP A 184 -3.15 14.72 9.42
N ILE A 185 -4.07 14.35 8.55
CA ILE A 185 -3.96 14.42 7.08
C ILE A 185 -5.10 15.23 6.45
N SER A 186 -5.70 16.15 7.21
CA SER A 186 -6.69 17.11 6.66
C SER A 186 -6.12 17.98 5.53
N ASP A 187 -4.80 18.14 5.50
CA ASP A 187 -4.00 18.49 4.31
C ASP A 187 -3.18 17.25 3.92
N PRO A 188 -3.64 16.45 2.93
CA PRO A 188 -3.00 15.17 2.57
C PRO A 188 -1.54 15.32 2.13
N GLU A 189 -1.19 16.45 1.53
CA GLU A 189 0.17 16.73 1.07
C GLU A 189 1.09 17.13 2.23
N ASN A 190 0.55 17.53 3.38
CA ASN A 190 1.33 17.95 4.54
C ASN A 190 0.92 17.21 5.83
N PRO A 191 1.13 15.89 5.93
CA PRO A 191 0.80 15.13 7.14
C PRO A 191 1.52 15.70 8.37
N ARG A 192 0.83 15.70 9.51
CA ARG A 192 1.35 16.23 10.78
C ARG A 192 1.09 15.28 11.94
N GLU A 193 2.13 14.84 12.63
CA GLU A 193 1.98 14.02 13.84
C GLU A 193 1.19 14.80 14.92
N VAL A 194 0.14 14.17 15.45
CA VAL A 194 -0.73 14.69 16.51
C VAL A 194 -0.72 13.84 17.78
N GLY A 195 -0.14 12.65 17.72
CA GLY A 195 0.02 11.78 18.88
C GLY A 195 0.84 10.54 18.55
N TYR A 196 1.28 9.85 19.60
CA TYR A 196 1.97 8.57 19.48
C TYR A 196 1.76 7.73 20.74
N PHE A 197 1.99 6.43 20.60
CA PHE A 197 2.11 5.50 21.73
C PHE A 197 3.33 4.60 21.52
N ASP A 198 4.33 4.78 22.37
CA ASP A 198 5.55 3.99 22.35
C ASP A 198 5.29 2.59 22.93
N THR A 199 5.50 1.56 22.10
CA THR A 199 5.31 0.16 22.46
C THR A 199 6.61 -0.52 22.89
N VAL A 200 7.78 0.08 22.62
CA VAL A 200 9.10 -0.46 22.94
C VAL A 200 9.99 0.66 23.51
N PRO A 201 9.88 0.94 24.83
CA PRO A 201 10.65 2.00 25.46
C PRO A 201 12.16 1.80 25.26
N GLY A 202 12.83 2.77 24.65
CA GLY A 202 14.27 2.66 24.36
C GLY A 202 14.71 3.50 23.17
N GLU A 203 15.69 3.00 22.43
CA GLU A 203 16.19 3.63 21.22
C GLU A 203 15.29 3.31 20.01
N ASN A 204 14.95 4.33 19.23
CA ASN A 204 14.23 4.19 17.96
C ASN A 204 15.21 3.84 16.83
N ALA A 205 15.88 2.69 16.94
CA ALA A 205 16.79 2.20 15.91
C ALA A 205 16.01 1.52 14.76
N PRO A 206 16.49 1.61 13.50
CA PRO A 206 15.91 0.87 12.39
C PRO A 206 15.90 -0.65 12.64
N GLY A 207 14.85 -1.34 12.18
CA GLY A 207 14.71 -2.79 12.33
C GLY A 207 13.26 -3.23 12.54
N PHE A 208 13.07 -4.54 12.70
CA PHE A 208 11.74 -5.19 12.65
C PHE A 208 11.11 -5.49 14.03
N ALA A 209 11.71 -4.99 15.11
CA ALA A 209 11.20 -5.21 16.47
C ALA A 209 10.07 -4.22 16.80
N GLY A 210 9.05 -4.64 17.55
CA GLY A 210 7.98 -3.75 18.01
C GLY A 210 6.66 -3.96 17.27
N ALA A 211 5.97 -2.88 16.91
CA ALA A 211 4.63 -2.93 16.32
C ALA A 211 4.67 -3.17 14.81
N TRP A 212 4.01 -4.23 14.35
CA TRP A 212 3.89 -4.57 12.92
C TRP A 212 2.59 -4.04 12.29
N SER A 213 1.57 -3.76 13.09
CA SER A 213 0.27 -3.25 12.62
C SER A 213 -0.48 -2.57 13.77
N VAL A 214 -1.53 -1.80 13.46
CA VAL A 214 -2.35 -1.01 14.40
C VAL A 214 -3.83 -1.14 14.09
#